data_AF-A0A1M4Y9F1-F1
#
_entry.id   AF-A0A1M4Y9F1-F1
#
_cell.length_a   1.000
_cell.length_b   1.000
_cell.length_c   1.000
_cell.angle_alpha   90.00
_cell.angle_beta   90.00
_cell.angle_gamma   90.00
#
_symmetry.space_group_name_H-M   'P 1'
#
loop_
_entity.id
_entity.type
_entity.pdbx_description
1 polymer ?
#
loop_
_entity_poly.entity_id
_entity_poly.type
_entity_poly.pdbx_seq_one_letter_code
_entity_poly.pdbx_strand_id
1 'polypeptide(L)' 'MTRKIQDKINSDREIVDLRMQSEDLINNAEMMSEEDYRKEAKRISDAIDARVDVLFRESKDS' A
#
# COMPACT_ATOMS: atom_id res chain seq x y z
N MET A 1 -3.63 16.67 -3.49
CA MET A 1 -3.25 15.61 -4.44
C MET A 1 -3.87 15.97 -5.80
N THR A 2 -3.12 15.94 -6.90
CA THR A 2 -3.67 16.24 -8.24
C THR A 2 -4.24 14.97 -8.88
N ARG A 3 -5.21 15.11 -9.81
CA ARG A 3 -5.82 13.96 -10.51
C ARG A 3 -4.77 13.07 -11.19
N LYS A 4 -3.74 13.66 -11.79
CA LYS A 4 -2.60 12.94 -12.40
C LYS A 4 -1.83 12.06 -11.41
N ILE A 5 -1.58 12.57 -10.19
CA ILE A 5 -0.89 11.80 -9.14
C ILE A 5 -1.79 10.66 -8.64
N GLN A 6 -3.09 10.92 -8.49
CA GLN A 6 -4.04 9.90 -8.09
C GLN A 6 -4.13 8.75 -9.12
N ASP A 7 -4.15 9.08 -10.41
CA ASP A 7 -4.13 8.09 -11.50
C ASP A 7 -2.82 7.28 -11.49
N LYS A 8 -1.68 7.93 -11.22
CA LYS A 8 -0.37 7.27 -11.07
C LYS A 8 -0.35 6.32 -9.88
N ILE A 9 -0.85 6.74 -8.71
CA ILE A 9 -0.99 5.90 -7.51
C ILE A 9 -1.89 4.69 -7.78
N ASN A 10 -3.01 4.88 -8.46
CA ASN A 10 -3.97 3.81 -8.72
C ASN A 10 -3.51 2.79 -9.78
N SER A 11 -2.60 3.20 -10.67
CA SER A 11 -2.01 2.32 -11.69
C SER A 11 -0.62 1.82 -11.31
N ASP A 12 -0.07 2.26 -10.18
CA ASP A 12 1.23 1.80 -9.70
C ASP A 12 1.14 0.34 -9.26
N ARG A 13 1.91 -0.51 -9.95
CA ARG A 13 1.87 -1.95 -9.75
C ARG A 13 2.19 -2.37 -8.32
N GLU A 14 3.15 -1.70 -7.68
CA GLU A 14 3.56 -2.01 -6.32
C GLU A 14 2.46 -1.67 -5.31
N ILE A 15 1.78 -0.53 -5.47
CA ILE A 15 0.61 -0.19 -4.65
C ILE A 15 -0.53 -1.20 -4.86
N VAL A 16 -0.77 -1.64 -6.10
CA VAL A 16 -1.79 -2.65 -6.39
C VAL A 16 -1.44 -3.98 -5.72
N ASP A 17 -0.20 -4.45 -5.84
CA ASP A 17 0.27 -5.70 -5.23
C ASP A 17 0.19 -5.63 -3.69
N LEU A 18 0.48 -4.48 -3.08
CA LEU A 18 0.33 -4.26 -1.64
C LEU A 18 -1.13 -4.25 -1.19
N ARG A 19 -2.06 -3.73 -2.01
CA ARG A 19 -3.49 -3.80 -1.74
C ARG A 19 -4.00 -5.24 -1.82
N MET A 20 -3.54 -6.02 -2.79
CA MET A 20 -3.85 -7.46 -2.87
C MET A 20 -3.34 -8.20 -1.62
N GLN A 21 -2.12 -7.93 -1.17
CA GLN A 21 -1.61 -8.48 0.09
C GLN A 21 -2.47 -8.07 1.30
N SER A 22 -3.00 -6.85 1.32
CA SER A 22 -3.92 -6.42 2.38
C SER A 22 -5.23 -7.19 2.35
N GLU A 23 -5.78 -7.47 1.17
CA GLU A 23 -7.00 -8.28 1.02
C GLU A 23 -6.75 -9.72 1.47
N ASP A 24 -5.62 -10.31 1.08
CA ASP A 24 -5.21 -11.65 1.54
C ASP A 24 -5.03 -11.70 3.06
N LEU A 25 -4.45 -10.64 3.65
CA LEU A 25 -4.29 -10.54 5.11
C LEU A 25 -5.65 -10.52 5.82
N ILE A 26 -6.60 -9.74 5.31
CA ILE A 26 -7.97 -9.67 5.86
C ILE A 26 -8.67 -11.02 5.74
N ASN A 27 -8.56 -11.67 4.58
CA ASN A 27 -9.18 -12.98 4.33
C ASN A 27 -8.63 -14.08 5.24
N ASN A 28 -7.36 -13.97 5.64
CA ASN A 28 -6.71 -14.94 6.52
C ASN A 28 -6.65 -14.51 7.99
N ALA A 29 -7.29 -13.40 8.36
CA ALA A 29 -7.19 -12.81 9.70
C ALA A 29 -7.61 -13.79 10.82
N GLU A 30 -8.61 -14.64 10.56
CA GLU A 30 -9.09 -15.64 11.52
C GLU A 30 -8.09 -16.81 11.73
N MET A 31 -7.14 -17.00 10.81
CA MET A 31 -6.13 -18.06 10.88
C MET A 31 -4.80 -17.61 11.50
N MET A 32 -4.71 -16.36 11.93
CA MET A 32 -3.48 -15.77 12.46
C MET A 32 -3.71 -15.13 13.83
N SER A 33 -2.61 -14.96 14.57
CA SER A 33 -2.66 -14.25 15.84
C SER A 33 -2.96 -12.76 15.61
N GLU A 34 -3.59 -12.12 16.59
CA GLU A 34 -3.83 -10.68 16.53
C GLU A 34 -2.51 -9.89 16.42
N GLU A 35 -1.45 -10.36 17.06
CA GLU A 35 -0.12 -9.74 17.00
C GLU A 35 0.45 -9.80 15.57
N ASP A 36 0.43 -10.98 14.95
CA ASP A 36 0.93 -11.17 13.58
C ASP A 36 0.10 -10.36 12.58
N TYR A 37 -1.23 -10.36 12.73
CA TYR A 37 -2.13 -9.55 11.92
C TYR A 37 -1.78 -8.06 12.01
N ARG A 38 -1.64 -7.52 13.23
CA ARG A 38 -1.28 -6.11 13.44
C ARG A 38 0.08 -5.77 12.86
N LYS A 39 1.06 -6.65 13.03
CA LYS A 39 2.41 -6.48 12.50
C LYS A 39 2.41 -6.44 10.97
N GLU A 40 1.69 -7.36 10.34
CA GLU A 40 1.64 -7.45 8.88
C GLU A 40 0.81 -6.31 8.28
N ALA A 41 -0.31 -5.94 8.92
CA ALA A 41 -1.10 -4.78 8.52
C ALA A 41 -0.26 -3.50 8.58
N LYS A 42 0.53 -3.33 9.64
CA LYS A 42 1.44 -2.19 9.75
C LYS A 42 2.52 -2.21 8.67
N ARG A 43 3.14 -3.37 8.40
CA ARG A 43 4.14 -3.52 7.35
C ARG A 43 3.59 -3.08 5.98
N ILE A 44 2.39 -3.54 5.63
CA ILE A 44 1.74 -3.21 4.35
C ILE A 44 1.41 -1.71 4.30
N SER A 45 0.86 -1.14 5.38
CA SER A 45 0.55 0.29 5.45
C SER A 45 1.80 1.15 5.26
N ASP A 46 2.87 0.87 6.02
CA ASP A 46 4.12 1.62 5.95
C ASP A 46 4.75 1.52 4.54
N ALA A 47 4.62 0.37 3.86
CA ALA A 47 5.09 0.17 2.49
C ALA A 47 4.28 0.99 1.46
N ILE A 48 2.95 1.04 1.60
CA ILE A 48 2.09 1.86 0.74
C ILE A 48 2.45 3.33 0.91
N ASP A 49 2.58 3.82 2.15
CA ASP A 49 2.91 5.21 2.43
C ASP A 49 4.29 5.58 1.85
N ALA A 50 5.30 4.73 2.04
CA ALA A 50 6.62 4.92 1.45
C ALA A 50 6.57 4.99 -0.09
N ARG A 51 5.77 4.12 -0.73
CA ARG A 51 5.64 4.11 -2.20
C ARG A 51 4.92 5.35 -2.71
N VAL A 52 3.85 5.77 -2.02
CA VAL A 52 3.12 7.00 -2.33
C VAL A 52 4.04 8.22 -2.23
N ASP A 53 4.87 8.30 -1.20
CA ASP A 53 5.85 9.38 -1.05
C ASP A 53 6.85 9.46 -2.21
N VAL A 54 7.34 8.30 -2.69
CA VAL A 54 8.20 8.23 -3.88
C VAL A 54 7.48 8.76 -5.11
N LEU A 55 6.25 8.31 -5.36
CA LEU A 55 5.45 8.76 -6.51
C LEU A 55 5.18 10.27 -6.46
N PHE A 56 4.92 10.82 -5.27
CA PHE A 56 4.75 12.25 -5.08
C PHE A 56 6.01 13.05 -5.40
N ARG A 57 7.19 12.56 -5.03
CA ARG A 57 8.47 13.21 -5.35
C ARG A 57 8.75 13.19 -6.85
N GLU A 58 8.63 12.03 -7.49
CA GLU A 58 8.79 11.88 -8.94
C GLU A 58 7.85 12.81 -9.74
N SER A 59 6.63 13.03 -9.26
CA SER A 59 5.66 13.93 -9.90
C SER A 59 5.92 15.42 -9.65
N LYS A 60 6.79 15.79 -8.71
CA LYS A 60 7.26 17.18 -8.52
C LYS A 60 8.49 17.50 -9.35
N ASP A 61 9.29 16.49 -9.66
CA ASP A 61 10.52 16.60 -10.46
C ASP A 61 10.25 16.45 -11.98
N SER A 62 8.99 16.21 -12.39
CA SER A 62 8.52 16.12 -13.79
C SER A 62 7.78 17.37 -14.24
#